data_AF-A0A3E0HP76-F1
#
_entry.id   AF-A0A3E0HP76-F1
#
_cell.length_a   1.000
_cell.length_b   1.000
_cell.length_c   1.000
_cell.angle_alpha   90.00
_cell.angle_beta   90.00
_cell.angle_gamma   90.00
#
_symmetry.space_group_name_H-M   'P 1'
#
loop_
_entity.id
_entity.type
_entity.pdbx_description
1 polymer ?
#
loop_
_entity_poly.entity_id
_entity_poly.type
_entity_poly.pdbx_seq_one_letter_code
_entity_poly.pdbx_strand_id
1 'polypeptide(L)'
;MSRFSLPILIVALVAAGLSLPGTAQAATCSTARLPLPDASCTPGAINPDVTQSSIDSTICVSGWTATVRPPTSYTNALKKQGISDYGYSDTSMADYEEDHLIPLELGGAPRDPHNLWPEPHAGAKNSYSKDSIENKLKTAVCDGQVTLAAARKAIATNWTTALSVVGLSASFAPAAGGVPRPDHILVVIDENHAQGEIVGNANAPYITGLSKSGANFTNSHAITHPSQPNYLALFSGSTQGTTSDTCPRKAFTTPDLGGQALAAGIGFDGYSESMPSDGYTGCTSGTYARKHNPWVDFADVPASSNLRFTDFPTDFTKLPAVSFVVPNLQDDMHDGTVNQGDTWLKNHLDGYVQWAKTHNSVFVLTFDEDDSSNGNIIPTIITGAGVKTGNYGENISHYSVLRTIEDAYGLPHAGAAASATPITDIWG
;
A
#
# COMPACT_ATOMS: atom_id res chain seq x y z
N MET A 1 75.27 -63.45 -50.04
CA MET A 1 74.29 -62.48 -50.56
C MET A 1 72.97 -63.20 -50.75
N SER A 2 71.99 -63.00 -49.87
CA SER A 2 70.57 -63.00 -50.26
C SER A 2 69.75 -62.46 -49.10
N ARG A 3 69.02 -61.38 -49.35
CA ARG A 3 68.19 -60.64 -48.39
C ARG A 3 66.79 -61.26 -48.37
N PHE A 4 66.25 -61.54 -47.20
CA PHE A 4 64.82 -61.78 -47.00
C PHE A 4 64.23 -60.64 -46.17
N SER A 5 63.26 -59.96 -46.76
CA SER A 5 62.45 -58.89 -46.17
C SER A 5 61.36 -59.48 -45.28
N LEU A 6 61.15 -58.91 -44.09
CA LEU A 6 59.93 -59.09 -43.29
C LEU A 6 59.19 -57.74 -43.16
N PRO A 7 57.85 -57.71 -43.22
CA PRO A 7 57.06 -56.49 -43.18
C PRO A 7 56.83 -56.00 -41.74
N ILE A 8 56.81 -54.68 -41.57
CA ILE A 8 56.50 -53.98 -40.32
C ILE A 8 54.98 -53.91 -40.17
N LEU A 9 54.46 -54.47 -39.07
CA LEU A 9 53.06 -54.33 -38.65
C LEU A 9 52.96 -53.13 -37.70
N ILE A 10 52.30 -52.06 -38.14
CA ILE A 10 52.02 -50.88 -37.31
C ILE A 10 50.76 -51.18 -36.48
N VAL A 11 50.92 -51.29 -35.15
CA VAL A 11 49.81 -51.32 -34.19
C VAL A 11 49.57 -49.88 -33.73
N ALA A 12 48.42 -49.32 -34.10
CA ALA A 12 47.97 -48.02 -33.61
C ALA A 12 47.41 -48.18 -32.19
N LEU A 13 48.10 -47.63 -31.18
CA LEU A 13 47.52 -47.42 -29.86
C LEU A 13 46.56 -46.23 -29.92
N VAL A 14 45.26 -46.49 -29.75
CA VAL A 14 44.27 -45.45 -29.44
C VAL A 14 44.39 -45.13 -27.96
N ALA A 15 45.02 -44.01 -27.62
CA ALA A 15 44.97 -43.45 -26.28
C ALA A 15 43.59 -42.82 -26.06
N ALA A 16 42.70 -43.53 -25.38
CA ALA A 16 41.48 -42.93 -24.83
C ALA A 16 41.88 -41.94 -23.74
N GLY A 17 41.91 -40.65 -24.08
CA GLY A 17 42.03 -39.59 -23.10
C GLY A 17 40.79 -39.58 -22.21
N LEU A 18 40.89 -40.12 -21.01
CA LEU A 18 39.93 -39.81 -19.94
C LEU A 18 40.11 -38.32 -19.59
N SER A 19 39.25 -37.47 -20.14
CA SER A 19 38.99 -36.14 -19.60
C SER A 19 38.38 -36.32 -18.22
N LEU A 20 39.19 -36.08 -17.18
CA LEU A 20 38.69 -35.87 -15.83
C LEU A 20 37.67 -34.71 -15.88
N PRO A 21 36.43 -34.90 -15.41
CA PRO A 21 35.53 -33.76 -15.26
C PRO A 21 36.20 -32.76 -14.31
N GLY A 22 36.36 -31.51 -14.78
CA GLY A 22 36.82 -30.42 -13.94
C GLY A 22 35.95 -30.40 -12.69
N THR A 23 36.58 -30.45 -11.51
CA THR A 23 35.88 -30.37 -10.24
C THR A 23 35.09 -29.07 -10.24
N ALA A 24 33.75 -29.16 -10.31
CA ALA A 24 32.90 -28.01 -10.04
C ALA A 24 33.30 -27.50 -8.66
N GLN A 25 33.73 -26.24 -8.60
CA GLN A 25 34.07 -25.58 -7.34
C GLN A 25 32.82 -25.67 -6.46
N ALA A 26 32.92 -26.34 -5.30
CA ALA A 26 31.81 -26.39 -4.38
C ALA A 26 31.49 -24.96 -3.91
N ALA A 27 30.21 -24.61 -3.85
CA ALA A 27 29.77 -23.33 -3.30
C ALA A 27 30.38 -23.11 -1.91
N THR A 28 30.95 -21.93 -1.68
CA THR A 28 31.55 -21.53 -0.40
C THR A 28 30.56 -20.80 0.50
N CYS A 29 29.44 -20.35 -0.06
CA CYS A 29 28.32 -19.70 0.60
C CYS A 29 27.02 -20.46 0.31
N SER A 30 25.95 -20.15 1.04
CA SER A 30 24.66 -20.84 0.93
C SER A 30 23.51 -19.93 0.51
N THR A 31 22.67 -20.41 -0.41
CA THR A 31 21.36 -19.83 -0.73
C THR A 31 20.24 -20.27 0.22
N ALA A 32 20.51 -21.12 1.21
CA ALA A 32 19.49 -21.68 2.10
C ALA A 32 18.79 -20.62 2.98
N ARG A 33 19.38 -19.43 3.12
CA ARG A 33 18.85 -18.33 3.91
C ARG A 33 18.07 -17.30 3.10
N LEU A 34 17.95 -17.48 1.78
CA LEU A 34 17.22 -16.53 0.95
C LEU A 34 15.81 -16.28 1.52
N PRO A 35 15.37 -15.01 1.57
CA PRO A 35 15.95 -13.84 0.89
C PRO A 35 17.04 -13.10 1.69
N LEU A 36 17.68 -13.71 2.69
CA LEU A 36 18.82 -13.15 3.43
C LEU A 36 20.17 -13.73 2.92
N PRO A 37 21.28 -12.99 3.07
CA PRO A 37 22.60 -13.54 2.79
C PRO A 37 22.97 -14.67 3.73
N ASP A 38 23.90 -15.49 3.27
CA ASP A 38 24.71 -16.30 4.16
C ASP A 38 25.53 -15.37 5.06
N ALA A 39 25.20 -15.35 6.36
CA ALA A 39 25.87 -14.51 7.33
C ALA A 39 27.35 -14.87 7.55
N SER A 40 27.81 -16.03 7.09
CA SER A 40 29.24 -16.37 7.11
C SER A 40 30.02 -15.69 5.99
N CYS A 41 29.38 -15.44 4.85
CA CYS A 41 29.99 -14.77 3.69
C CYS A 41 29.76 -13.25 3.70
N THR A 42 28.55 -12.82 4.06
CA THR A 42 28.17 -11.41 4.13
C THR A 42 27.64 -11.09 5.54
N PRO A 43 28.52 -11.01 6.55
CA PRO A 43 28.13 -10.65 7.92
C PRO A 43 27.72 -9.16 8.09
N GLY A 44 28.02 -8.32 7.09
CA GLY A 44 27.83 -6.88 7.11
C GLY A 44 29.10 -6.15 7.58
N ALA A 45 29.37 -4.99 6.98
CA ALA A 45 30.46 -4.11 7.37
C ALA A 45 30.02 -2.64 7.27
N ILE A 46 30.57 -1.77 8.13
CA ILE A 46 30.17 -0.37 8.26
C ILE A 46 31.24 0.59 7.72
N ASN A 47 30.80 1.73 7.21
CA ASN A 47 31.68 2.86 6.93
C ASN A 47 31.99 3.60 8.24
N PRO A 48 33.26 3.65 8.69
CA PRO A 48 33.64 4.31 9.95
C PRO A 48 33.40 5.82 9.95
N ASP A 49 33.29 6.45 8.78
CA ASP A 49 33.00 7.90 8.66
C ASP A 49 31.54 8.24 8.98
N VAL A 50 30.64 7.23 8.99
CA VAL A 50 29.22 7.40 9.28
C VAL A 50 28.93 6.91 10.71
N THR A 51 28.78 7.89 11.59
CA THR A 51 28.46 7.76 13.01
C THR A 51 27.15 8.48 13.31
N GLN A 52 26.54 8.21 14.46
CA GLN A 52 25.32 8.93 14.87
C GLN A 52 25.55 10.46 14.89
N SER A 53 26.74 10.92 15.26
CA SER A 53 27.11 12.33 15.28
C SER A 53 27.43 12.94 13.91
N SER A 54 27.64 12.13 12.87
CA SER A 54 27.96 12.62 11.52
C SER A 54 26.81 12.47 10.52
N ILE A 55 25.65 11.91 10.91
CA ILE A 55 24.54 11.63 9.98
C ILE A 55 24.05 12.87 9.23
N ASP A 56 24.00 14.03 9.91
CA ASP A 56 23.54 15.31 9.33
C ASP A 56 24.51 15.89 8.29
N SER A 57 25.75 15.39 8.25
CA SER A 57 26.78 15.75 7.28
C SER A 57 27.07 14.62 6.28
N THR A 58 26.41 13.46 6.45
CA THR A 58 26.63 12.26 5.66
C THR A 58 25.32 11.74 5.09
N ILE A 59 24.75 10.67 5.65
CA ILE A 59 23.60 9.95 5.08
C ILE A 59 22.30 10.77 5.01
N CYS A 60 22.18 11.84 5.79
CA CYS A 60 21.02 12.75 5.76
C CYS A 60 21.22 13.95 4.83
N VAL A 61 22.32 13.98 4.08
CA VAL A 61 22.60 15.00 3.06
C VAL A 61 22.34 14.40 1.67
N SER A 62 21.58 15.14 0.85
CA SER A 62 21.31 14.74 -0.53
C SER A 62 22.61 14.54 -1.33
N GLY A 63 22.69 13.43 -2.06
CA GLY A 63 23.83 13.10 -2.92
C GLY A 63 25.03 12.46 -2.21
N TRP A 64 25.03 12.31 -0.88
CA TRP A 64 26.18 11.74 -0.17
C TRP A 64 26.55 10.32 -0.64
N THR A 65 25.56 9.43 -0.83
CA THR A 65 25.82 8.05 -1.28
C THR A 65 26.51 7.99 -2.64
N ALA A 66 26.26 8.96 -3.53
CA ALA A 66 26.93 9.06 -4.82
C ALA A 66 28.44 9.33 -4.69
N THR A 67 28.88 9.97 -3.59
CA THR A 67 30.29 10.27 -3.34
C THR A 67 31.09 9.05 -2.87
N VAL A 68 30.43 8.07 -2.24
CA VAL A 68 31.07 6.88 -1.67
C VAL A 68 30.82 5.60 -2.47
N ARG A 69 29.85 5.61 -3.40
CA ARG A 69 29.48 4.44 -4.19
C ARG A 69 30.68 3.90 -5.00
N PRO A 70 30.95 2.58 -4.96
CA PRO A 70 31.99 1.99 -5.79
C PRO A 70 31.67 2.08 -7.29
N PRO A 71 32.69 2.09 -8.16
CA PRO A 71 32.46 2.04 -9.60
C PRO A 71 31.83 0.70 -10.00
N THR A 72 31.00 0.70 -11.04
CA THR A 72 30.32 -0.51 -11.55
C THR A 72 31.29 -1.61 -11.98
N SER A 73 32.51 -1.26 -12.39
CA SER A 73 33.55 -2.24 -12.71
C SER A 73 33.95 -3.09 -11.51
N TYR A 74 33.92 -2.51 -10.30
CA TYR A 74 34.21 -3.23 -9.07
C TYR A 74 33.04 -4.15 -8.70
N THR A 75 31.81 -3.62 -8.68
CA THR A 75 30.62 -4.39 -8.27
C THR A 75 30.26 -5.48 -9.27
N ASN A 76 30.47 -5.28 -10.58
CA ASN A 76 30.23 -6.33 -11.58
C ASN A 76 31.20 -7.52 -11.44
N ALA A 77 32.46 -7.25 -11.09
CA ALA A 77 33.44 -8.30 -10.84
C ALA A 77 33.05 -9.11 -9.59
N LEU A 78 32.61 -8.40 -8.52
CA LEU A 78 32.18 -9.03 -7.28
C LEU A 78 30.90 -9.85 -7.46
N LYS A 79 29.89 -9.30 -8.14
CA LYS A 79 28.63 -10.00 -8.47
C LYS A 79 28.85 -11.32 -9.18
N LYS A 80 29.70 -11.30 -10.20
CA LYS A 80 30.03 -12.52 -10.95
C LYS A 80 30.66 -13.59 -10.05
N GLN A 81 31.54 -13.17 -9.15
CA GLN A 81 32.18 -14.08 -8.19
C GLN A 81 31.16 -14.59 -7.16
N GLY A 82 30.38 -13.69 -6.56
CA GLY A 82 29.35 -14.01 -5.57
C GLY A 82 28.32 -15.00 -6.09
N ILE A 83 27.86 -14.84 -7.35
CA ILE A 83 26.91 -15.77 -7.97
C ILE A 83 27.46 -17.20 -7.95
N SER A 84 28.75 -17.36 -8.23
CA SER A 84 29.45 -18.66 -8.16
C SER A 84 29.63 -19.12 -6.70
N ASP A 85 30.04 -18.24 -5.81
CA ASP A 85 30.35 -18.57 -4.41
C ASP A 85 29.10 -19.04 -3.64
N TYR A 86 27.95 -18.42 -3.90
CA TYR A 86 26.65 -18.82 -3.34
C TYR A 86 26.06 -20.07 -4.00
N GLY A 87 26.61 -20.50 -5.13
CA GLY A 87 26.11 -21.66 -5.85
C GLY A 87 24.71 -21.46 -6.43
N TYR A 88 24.40 -20.25 -6.90
CA TYR A 88 23.14 -20.01 -7.59
C TYR A 88 23.05 -20.87 -8.85
N SER A 89 21.88 -21.47 -9.10
CA SER A 89 21.62 -22.22 -10.32
C SER A 89 21.52 -21.32 -11.54
N ASP A 90 20.99 -20.11 -11.35
CA ASP A 90 20.97 -19.07 -12.37
C ASP A 90 22.25 -18.22 -12.27
N THR A 91 22.96 -18.12 -13.39
CA THR A 91 24.24 -17.41 -13.49
C THR A 91 24.16 -16.11 -14.29
N SER A 92 22.96 -15.73 -14.71
CA SER A 92 22.71 -14.46 -15.39
C SER A 92 22.89 -13.31 -14.42
N MET A 93 23.93 -12.50 -14.63
CA MET A 93 24.19 -11.31 -13.79
C MET A 93 23.06 -10.27 -13.81
N ALA A 94 22.15 -10.32 -14.79
CA ALA A 94 21.03 -9.40 -14.92
C ALA A 94 19.91 -9.70 -13.93
N ASP A 95 19.87 -10.91 -13.36
CA ASP A 95 18.83 -11.36 -12.44
C ASP A 95 19.20 -11.09 -10.97
N TYR A 96 20.34 -10.42 -10.73
CA TYR A 96 20.85 -10.06 -9.41
C TYR A 96 21.26 -8.60 -9.34
N GLU A 97 21.09 -7.99 -8.18
CA GLU A 97 21.69 -6.74 -7.75
C GLU A 97 22.98 -7.00 -6.96
N GLU A 98 24.03 -6.20 -7.14
CA GLU A 98 25.18 -6.32 -6.24
C GLU A 98 24.93 -5.34 -5.11
N ASP A 99 24.38 -5.87 -4.02
CA ASP A 99 23.75 -5.06 -3.01
C ASP A 99 24.51 -5.08 -1.69
N HIS A 100 24.32 -4.06 -0.89
CA HIS A 100 24.92 -3.93 0.42
C HIS A 100 23.98 -4.50 1.49
N LEU A 101 24.44 -5.41 2.38
CA LEU A 101 23.62 -5.89 3.49
C LEU A 101 23.24 -4.77 4.47
N ILE A 102 24.23 -3.94 4.84
CA ILE A 102 23.98 -2.63 5.44
C ILE A 102 24.10 -1.61 4.31
N PRO A 103 23.04 -0.90 3.92
CA PRO A 103 23.09 -0.02 2.76
C PRO A 103 23.96 1.20 2.98
N LEU A 104 24.43 1.79 1.88
CA LEU A 104 25.20 3.04 1.92
C LEU A 104 24.45 4.14 2.67
N GLU A 105 23.13 4.20 2.53
CA GLU A 105 22.29 5.18 3.22
C GLU A 105 22.08 4.93 4.72
N LEU A 106 22.52 3.78 5.23
CA LEU A 106 22.72 3.54 6.66
C LEU A 106 24.22 3.44 6.99
N GLY A 107 25.08 3.97 6.12
CA GLY A 107 26.53 4.00 6.28
C GLY A 107 27.17 2.63 6.30
N GLY A 108 26.74 1.71 5.43
CA GLY A 108 27.47 0.48 5.14
C GLY A 108 28.82 0.74 4.47
N ALA A 109 29.75 -0.20 4.62
CA ALA A 109 31.05 -0.12 3.98
C ALA A 109 30.89 -0.23 2.44
N PRO A 110 31.41 0.73 1.65
CA PRO A 110 31.12 0.77 0.22
C PRO A 110 31.83 -0.31 -0.60
N ARG A 111 32.97 -0.81 -0.12
CA ARG A 111 33.88 -1.70 -0.86
C ARG A 111 34.34 -2.91 -0.04
N ASP A 112 33.71 -3.19 1.09
CA ASP A 112 34.04 -4.39 1.87
C ASP A 112 33.19 -5.56 1.35
N PRO A 113 33.80 -6.62 0.80
CA PRO A 113 33.06 -7.79 0.31
C PRO A 113 32.18 -8.44 1.39
N HIS A 114 32.51 -8.29 2.67
CA HIS A 114 31.66 -8.80 3.76
C HIS A 114 30.34 -8.04 3.92
N ASN A 115 30.17 -6.90 3.25
CA ASN A 115 28.92 -6.16 3.20
C ASN A 115 28.21 -6.29 1.84
N LEU A 116 28.76 -7.02 0.88
CA LEU A 116 28.26 -7.08 -0.50
C LEU A 116 27.83 -8.50 -0.84
N TRP A 117 26.74 -8.63 -1.60
CA TRP A 117 26.25 -9.92 -2.08
C TRP A 117 25.40 -9.78 -3.36
N PRO A 118 25.32 -10.82 -4.19
CA PRO A 118 24.43 -10.87 -5.34
C PRO A 118 22.98 -11.16 -4.90
N GLU A 119 22.21 -10.11 -4.67
CA GLU A 119 20.83 -10.20 -4.23
C GLU A 119 19.89 -10.51 -5.41
N PRO A 120 19.06 -11.57 -5.33
CA PRO A 120 18.15 -11.91 -6.43
C PRO A 120 17.04 -10.85 -6.64
N HIS A 121 16.72 -10.58 -7.91
CA HIS A 121 15.52 -9.83 -8.30
C HIS A 121 14.25 -10.69 -8.26
N ALA A 122 14.39 -12.02 -8.27
CA ALA A 122 13.27 -12.96 -8.27
C ALA A 122 12.72 -13.22 -6.85
N GLY A 123 11.43 -13.55 -6.79
CA GLY A 123 10.72 -13.89 -5.55
C GLY A 123 9.92 -12.72 -4.96
N ALA A 124 9.07 -13.03 -3.98
CA ALA A 124 8.19 -12.04 -3.32
C ALA A 124 8.96 -11.06 -2.41
N LYS A 125 10.17 -11.45 -1.98
CA LYS A 125 11.12 -10.63 -1.24
C LYS A 125 12.43 -10.64 -2.01
N ASN A 126 12.71 -9.53 -2.67
CA ASN A 126 13.80 -9.33 -3.63
C ASN A 126 14.47 -7.96 -3.39
N SER A 127 15.49 -7.63 -4.19
CA SER A 127 16.24 -6.38 -4.04
C SER A 127 15.34 -5.13 -4.02
N TYR A 128 14.34 -5.06 -4.91
CA TYR A 128 13.39 -3.93 -4.93
C TYR A 128 12.59 -3.77 -3.63
N SER A 129 12.19 -4.88 -3.00
CA SER A 129 11.48 -4.85 -1.73
C SER A 129 12.40 -4.45 -0.56
N LYS A 130 13.68 -4.79 -0.64
CA LYS A 130 14.70 -4.37 0.33
C LYS A 130 14.96 -2.87 0.20
N ASP A 131 15.11 -2.32 -1.00
CA ASP A 131 15.25 -0.87 -1.24
C ASP A 131 14.18 -0.05 -0.51
N SER A 132 12.92 -0.51 -0.51
CA SER A 132 11.84 0.17 0.22
C SER A 132 12.09 0.19 1.74
N ILE A 133 12.60 -0.91 2.30
CA ILE A 133 12.94 -1.03 3.72
C ILE A 133 14.14 -0.15 4.08
N GLU A 134 15.14 -0.10 3.23
CA GLU A 134 16.31 0.77 3.41
C GLU A 134 15.91 2.24 3.49
N ASN A 135 15.11 2.70 2.52
CA ASN A 135 14.67 4.08 2.44
C ASN A 135 13.86 4.49 3.69
N LYS A 136 13.01 3.59 4.19
CA LYS A 136 12.23 3.81 5.42
C LYS A 136 13.13 3.90 6.65
N LEU A 137 14.11 3.00 6.78
CA LEU A 137 15.07 3.02 7.89
C LEU A 137 15.94 4.28 7.86
N LYS A 138 16.43 4.69 6.69
CA LYS A 138 17.19 5.93 6.50
C LYS A 138 16.38 7.14 6.93
N THR A 139 15.13 7.24 6.47
CA THR A 139 14.22 8.34 6.83
C THR A 139 14.06 8.42 8.34
N ALA A 140 13.74 7.29 8.98
CA ALA A 140 13.60 7.24 10.43
C ALA A 140 14.88 7.58 11.21
N VAL A 141 16.06 7.26 10.67
CA VAL A 141 17.34 7.68 11.26
C VAL A 141 17.55 9.18 11.13
N CYS A 142 17.29 9.76 9.96
CA CYS A 142 17.43 11.20 9.72
C CYS A 142 16.40 12.04 10.46
N ASP A 143 15.21 11.49 10.72
CA ASP A 143 14.17 12.12 11.54
C ASP A 143 14.40 11.94 13.04
N GLY A 144 15.45 11.20 13.44
CA GLY A 144 15.76 10.91 14.85
C GLY A 144 14.80 9.92 15.53
N GLN A 145 13.93 9.25 14.78
CA GLN A 145 12.99 8.24 15.29
C GLN A 145 13.69 6.96 15.71
N VAL A 146 14.77 6.58 15.01
CA VAL A 146 15.57 5.38 15.28
C VAL A 146 17.05 5.76 15.27
N THR A 147 17.84 5.20 16.19
CA THR A 147 19.31 5.40 16.13
C THR A 147 19.93 4.67 14.94
N LEU A 148 20.98 5.24 14.36
CA LEU A 148 21.76 4.62 13.29
C LEU A 148 22.22 3.20 13.66
N ALA A 149 22.63 2.99 14.91
CA ALA A 149 23.05 1.68 15.41
C ALA A 149 21.90 0.65 15.42
N ALA A 150 20.69 1.07 15.83
CA ALA A 150 19.52 0.20 15.84
C ALA A 150 19.09 -0.18 14.42
N ALA A 151 19.04 0.79 13.50
CA ALA A 151 18.71 0.54 12.09
C ALA A 151 19.71 -0.43 11.43
N ARG A 152 21.01 -0.18 11.57
CA ARG A 152 22.08 -1.07 11.08
C ARG A 152 21.96 -2.50 11.62
N LYS A 153 21.74 -2.64 12.93
CA LYS A 153 21.60 -3.95 13.57
C LYS A 153 20.37 -4.68 13.04
N ALA A 154 19.24 -4.00 12.90
CA ALA A 154 17.99 -4.59 12.44
C ALA A 154 18.12 -5.11 10.99
N ILE A 155 18.62 -4.27 10.07
CA ILE A 155 18.76 -4.65 8.66
C ILE A 155 19.79 -5.76 8.44
N ALA A 156 20.94 -5.70 9.12
CA ALA A 156 21.97 -6.73 9.02
C ALA A 156 21.52 -8.09 9.59
N THR A 157 20.67 -8.08 10.62
CA THR A 157 20.16 -9.33 11.23
C THR A 157 19.14 -10.01 10.33
N ASN A 158 18.13 -9.25 9.89
CA ASN A 158 17.07 -9.72 9.00
C ASN A 158 16.35 -8.51 8.41
N TRP A 159 16.76 -8.12 7.20
CA TRP A 159 16.19 -6.97 6.52
C TRP A 159 14.67 -7.09 6.35
N THR A 160 14.14 -8.30 6.16
CA THR A 160 12.70 -8.53 5.95
C THR A 160 11.81 -8.23 7.16
N THR A 161 12.41 -8.13 8.35
CA THR A 161 11.73 -7.78 9.61
C THR A 161 12.29 -6.50 10.24
N ALA A 162 13.21 -5.82 9.56
CA ALA A 162 13.99 -4.74 10.17
C ALA A 162 13.11 -3.59 10.68
N LEU A 163 12.10 -3.19 9.90
CA LEU A 163 11.13 -2.17 10.30
C LEU A 163 10.40 -2.56 11.58
N SER A 164 9.96 -3.81 11.72
CA SER A 164 9.26 -4.30 12.91
C SER A 164 10.14 -4.24 14.14
N VAL A 165 11.39 -4.68 14.01
CA VAL A 165 12.38 -4.71 15.10
C VAL A 165 12.66 -3.31 15.65
N VAL A 166 12.62 -2.28 14.80
CA VAL A 166 12.84 -0.89 15.23
C VAL A 166 11.55 -0.11 15.49
N GLY A 167 10.40 -0.78 15.52
CA GLY A 167 9.10 -0.14 15.81
C GLY A 167 8.55 0.71 14.67
N LEU A 168 9.02 0.50 13.44
CA LEU A 168 8.59 1.19 12.21
C LEU A 168 7.73 0.33 11.28
N SER A 169 7.52 -0.96 11.60
CA SER A 169 6.39 -1.64 10.99
C SER A 169 5.14 -0.96 11.50
N ALA A 170 4.20 -0.64 10.58
CA ALA A 170 2.82 -0.38 10.94
C ALA A 170 2.42 -1.50 11.89
N SER A 171 2.44 -1.18 13.18
CA SER A 171 1.82 -2.04 14.15
C SER A 171 0.36 -1.89 13.76
N PHE A 172 -0.26 -2.98 13.32
CA PHE A 172 -1.65 -3.20 13.70
C PHE A 172 -1.66 -3.30 15.22
N ALA A 173 -1.39 -2.18 15.91
CA ALA A 173 -1.94 -1.97 17.22
C ALA A 173 -3.43 -2.22 16.99
N PRO A 174 -4.04 -3.18 17.71
CA PRO A 174 -5.48 -3.35 17.61
C PRO A 174 -6.05 -1.97 17.91
N ALA A 175 -6.63 -1.36 16.88
CA ALA A 175 -7.46 -0.22 17.11
C ALA A 175 -8.64 -0.72 17.97
N ALA A 176 -9.30 0.20 18.67
CA ALA A 176 -10.33 -0.19 19.63
C ALA A 176 -11.32 -1.17 18.97
N GLY A 177 -11.71 -2.22 19.68
CA GLY A 177 -12.74 -3.14 19.16
C GLY A 177 -12.29 -4.16 18.11
N GLY A 178 -11.00 -4.33 17.81
CA GLY A 178 -10.52 -5.39 16.90
C GLY A 178 -10.53 -5.02 15.42
N VAL A 179 -10.58 -3.73 15.12
CA VAL A 179 -10.37 -3.16 13.78
C VAL A 179 -8.87 -2.87 13.61
N PRO A 180 -8.21 -3.26 12.50
CA PRO A 180 -6.85 -2.83 12.20
C PRO A 180 -6.80 -1.31 11.96
N ARG A 181 -5.62 -0.70 12.10
CA ARG A 181 -5.36 0.70 11.73
C ARG A 181 -4.65 0.77 10.37
N PRO A 182 -5.36 1.08 9.27
CA PRO A 182 -4.70 1.34 7.99
C PRO A 182 -3.95 2.68 8.04
N ASP A 183 -2.90 2.80 7.23
CA ASP A 183 -2.21 4.07 6.96
C ASP A 183 -3.16 5.03 6.22
N HIS A 184 -3.98 4.50 5.30
CA HIS A 184 -4.99 5.25 4.53
C HIS A 184 -6.29 4.46 4.37
N ILE A 185 -7.42 5.12 4.60
CA ILE A 185 -8.76 4.67 4.21
C ILE A 185 -9.30 5.65 3.17
N LEU A 186 -9.65 5.13 1.99
CA LEU A 186 -10.37 5.88 0.96
C LEU A 186 -11.82 5.41 0.90
N VAL A 187 -12.75 6.31 1.17
CA VAL A 187 -14.20 6.08 1.06
C VAL A 187 -14.72 6.70 -0.22
N VAL A 188 -15.50 5.95 -0.98
CA VAL A 188 -16.17 6.40 -2.20
C VAL A 188 -17.66 6.12 -2.08
N ILE A 189 -18.46 7.11 -2.45
CA ILE A 189 -19.91 7.08 -2.33
C ILE A 189 -20.50 7.32 -3.71
N ASP A 190 -21.18 6.31 -4.24
CA ASP A 190 -22.05 6.41 -5.42
C ASP A 190 -23.51 6.53 -4.95
N GLU A 191 -24.47 6.61 -5.88
CA GLU A 191 -25.83 7.06 -5.56
C GLU A 191 -26.95 6.08 -5.96
N ASN A 192 -28.05 6.11 -5.21
CA ASN A 192 -29.41 5.70 -5.60
C ASN A 192 -29.57 4.32 -6.26
N HIS A 193 -28.86 3.31 -5.75
CA HIS A 193 -28.99 1.96 -6.28
C HIS A 193 -29.04 0.91 -5.19
N ALA A 194 -29.96 -0.04 -5.34
CA ALA A 194 -30.02 -1.19 -4.46
C ALA A 194 -28.85 -2.16 -4.73
N GLN A 195 -28.44 -2.92 -3.71
CA GLN A 195 -27.39 -3.95 -3.79
C GLN A 195 -27.55 -4.86 -5.03
N GLY A 196 -28.79 -5.29 -5.31
CA GLY A 196 -29.13 -6.19 -6.42
C GLY A 196 -29.11 -5.54 -7.81
N GLU A 197 -29.11 -4.20 -7.89
CA GLU A 197 -29.00 -3.46 -9.15
C GLU A 197 -27.54 -3.30 -9.60
N ILE A 198 -26.59 -3.40 -8.67
CA ILE A 198 -25.16 -3.21 -8.95
C ILE A 198 -24.43 -4.56 -8.95
N VAL A 199 -24.47 -5.29 -7.85
CA VAL A 199 -23.67 -6.51 -7.70
C VAL A 199 -24.24 -7.64 -8.55
N GLY A 200 -23.48 -8.07 -9.56
CA GLY A 200 -23.89 -9.06 -10.54
C GLY A 200 -24.49 -8.45 -11.82
N ASN A 201 -24.65 -7.13 -11.89
CA ASN A 201 -25.12 -6.45 -13.09
C ASN A 201 -24.04 -6.47 -14.19
N ALA A 202 -24.42 -6.83 -15.41
CA ALA A 202 -23.53 -6.84 -16.57
C ALA A 202 -23.00 -5.44 -16.95
N ASN A 203 -23.69 -4.38 -16.54
CA ASN A 203 -23.27 -3.00 -16.71
C ASN A 203 -22.33 -2.51 -15.60
N ALA A 204 -22.20 -3.24 -14.49
CA ALA A 204 -21.26 -2.93 -13.39
C ALA A 204 -20.18 -4.03 -13.20
N PRO A 205 -19.41 -4.38 -14.25
CA PRO A 205 -18.43 -5.46 -14.17
C PRO A 205 -17.29 -5.16 -13.19
N TYR A 206 -16.88 -3.90 -13.01
CA TYR A 206 -15.82 -3.55 -12.08
C TYR A 206 -16.27 -3.71 -10.64
N ILE A 207 -17.40 -3.13 -10.25
CA ILE A 207 -17.95 -3.26 -8.88
C ILE A 207 -18.28 -4.72 -8.58
N THR A 208 -18.81 -5.47 -9.55
CA THR A 208 -19.00 -6.92 -9.43
C THR A 208 -17.68 -7.68 -9.27
N GLY A 209 -16.57 -7.18 -9.82
CA GLY A 209 -15.23 -7.70 -9.58
C GLY A 209 -14.73 -7.39 -8.16
N LEU A 210 -15.01 -6.18 -7.66
CA LEU A 210 -14.69 -5.79 -6.29
C LEU A 210 -15.42 -6.68 -5.28
N SER A 211 -16.72 -6.93 -5.46
CA SER A 211 -17.49 -7.79 -4.55
C SER A 211 -16.98 -9.24 -4.48
N LYS A 212 -16.32 -9.71 -5.55
CA LYS A 212 -15.69 -11.03 -5.62
C LYS A 212 -14.27 -11.08 -5.05
N SER A 213 -13.62 -9.93 -4.87
CA SER A 213 -12.22 -9.83 -4.43
C SER A 213 -12.04 -9.06 -3.11
N GLY A 214 -13.12 -8.52 -2.55
CA GLY A 214 -13.18 -7.91 -1.23
C GLY A 214 -14.26 -8.54 -0.33
N ALA A 215 -14.54 -7.88 0.77
CA ALA A 215 -15.67 -8.16 1.64
C ALA A 215 -16.90 -7.43 1.10
N ASN A 216 -17.88 -8.20 0.62
CA ASN A 216 -19.15 -7.69 0.11
C ASN A 216 -20.24 -7.85 1.16
N PHE A 217 -20.83 -6.75 1.61
CA PHE A 217 -21.86 -6.74 2.65
C PHE A 217 -23.24 -6.80 1.99
N THR A 218 -23.90 -7.96 2.09
CA THR A 218 -25.18 -8.20 1.41
C THR A 218 -26.39 -7.68 2.17
N ASN A 219 -26.19 -7.13 3.38
CA ASN A 219 -27.24 -6.58 4.25
C ASN A 219 -26.78 -5.25 4.87
N SER A 220 -26.22 -4.36 4.03
CA SER A 220 -25.86 -2.99 4.37
C SER A 220 -27.03 -2.05 4.10
N HIS A 221 -27.39 -1.21 5.07
CA HIS A 221 -28.54 -0.33 5.01
C HIS A 221 -28.17 1.15 5.05
N ALA A 222 -28.69 1.93 4.11
CA ALA A 222 -28.74 3.38 4.24
C ALA A 222 -29.81 3.78 5.28
N ILE A 223 -29.75 5.04 5.75
CA ILE A 223 -30.51 5.49 6.91
C ILE A 223 -31.89 6.01 6.54
N THR A 224 -32.00 6.74 5.44
CA THR A 224 -33.25 7.41 5.06
C THR A 224 -33.24 7.77 3.57
N HIS A 225 -34.21 8.58 3.16
CA HIS A 225 -34.22 9.32 1.90
C HIS A 225 -34.57 10.79 2.19
N PRO A 226 -34.07 11.77 1.39
CA PRO A 226 -33.21 11.61 0.22
C PRO A 226 -31.70 11.55 0.56
N SER A 227 -30.84 11.65 -0.47
CA SER A 227 -29.39 11.47 -0.42
C SER A 227 -28.67 12.21 0.70
N GLN A 228 -28.87 13.52 0.81
CA GLN A 228 -28.07 14.37 1.68
C GLN A 228 -28.03 13.92 3.17
N PRO A 229 -29.17 13.59 3.79
CA PRO A 229 -29.20 12.94 5.11
C PRO A 229 -28.27 11.73 5.28
N ASN A 230 -28.07 10.91 4.25
CA ASN A 230 -27.23 9.72 4.31
C ASN A 230 -25.73 10.06 4.30
N TYR A 231 -25.30 11.03 3.49
CA TYR A 231 -23.93 11.56 3.57
C TYR A 231 -23.61 12.12 4.96
N LEU A 232 -24.54 12.89 5.53
CA LEU A 232 -24.39 13.42 6.90
C LEU A 232 -24.36 12.28 7.94
N ALA A 233 -25.17 11.24 7.75
CA ALA A 233 -25.21 10.08 8.62
C ALA A 233 -23.88 9.31 8.61
N LEU A 234 -23.31 9.05 7.44
CA LEU A 234 -22.01 8.39 7.30
C LEU A 234 -20.87 9.26 7.86
N PHE A 235 -20.96 10.58 7.74
CA PHE A 235 -19.88 11.48 8.14
C PHE A 235 -19.91 11.89 9.62
N SER A 236 -21.11 11.98 10.23
CA SER A 236 -21.30 12.52 11.58
C SER A 236 -22.11 11.64 12.53
N GLY A 237 -22.53 10.47 12.09
CA GLY A 237 -23.39 9.60 12.88
C GLY A 237 -24.81 10.15 13.07
N SER A 238 -25.23 11.13 12.28
CA SER A 238 -26.53 11.78 12.41
C SER A 238 -26.94 12.41 11.08
N THR A 239 -28.23 12.38 10.75
CA THR A 239 -28.78 13.14 9.61
C THR A 239 -28.79 14.66 9.86
N GLN A 240 -28.38 15.10 11.06
CA GLN A 240 -28.42 16.48 11.54
C GLN A 240 -29.83 17.11 11.53
N GLY A 241 -30.87 16.26 11.49
CA GLY A 241 -32.26 16.69 11.33
C GLY A 241 -32.60 17.14 9.90
N THR A 242 -31.70 16.94 8.93
CA THR A 242 -31.94 17.18 7.52
C THR A 242 -32.93 16.13 7.00
N THR A 243 -33.93 16.58 6.24
CA THR A 243 -34.98 15.72 5.63
C THR A 243 -35.18 16.02 4.14
N SER A 244 -34.23 16.70 3.52
CA SER A 244 -34.29 17.11 2.11
C SER A 244 -32.88 17.34 1.58
N ASP A 245 -32.72 17.36 0.26
CA ASP A 245 -31.49 17.75 -0.46
C ASP A 245 -31.22 19.26 -0.50
N THR A 246 -31.85 20.01 0.39
CA THR A 246 -31.64 21.45 0.48
C THR A 246 -30.28 21.71 1.12
N CYS A 247 -29.35 22.16 0.28
CA CYS A 247 -28.04 22.67 0.67
C CYS A 247 -28.08 23.48 1.98
N PRO A 248 -27.34 23.09 3.04
CA PRO A 248 -27.46 23.71 4.34
C PRO A 248 -26.91 25.13 4.31
N ARG A 249 -27.58 26.03 5.01
CA ARG A 249 -27.18 27.45 5.09
C ARG A 249 -26.33 27.76 6.31
N LYS A 250 -26.32 26.86 7.29
CA LYS A 250 -25.60 27.01 8.55
C LYS A 250 -24.75 25.77 8.77
N ALA A 251 -23.48 25.98 9.10
CA ALA A 251 -22.60 24.89 9.47
C ALA A 251 -23.07 24.21 10.76
N PHE A 252 -22.99 22.89 10.77
CA PHE A 252 -23.15 22.06 11.96
C PHE A 252 -21.91 22.20 12.85
N THR A 253 -22.11 21.99 14.15
CA THR A 253 -21.06 22.09 15.18
C THR A 253 -21.05 20.86 16.08
N THR A 254 -21.72 19.79 15.66
CA THR A 254 -21.69 18.49 16.32
C THR A 254 -20.44 17.74 15.86
N PRO A 255 -19.94 16.76 16.64
CA PRO A 255 -18.82 15.93 16.20
C PRO A 255 -19.05 15.25 14.85
N ASP A 256 -18.00 15.15 14.06
CA ASP A 256 -17.94 14.44 12.77
C ASP A 256 -16.55 13.81 12.56
N LEU A 257 -16.45 12.96 11.54
CA LEU A 257 -15.23 12.21 11.23
C LEU A 257 -14.06 13.12 10.85
N GLY A 258 -14.28 14.14 10.02
CA GLY A 258 -13.22 15.03 9.54
C GLY A 258 -12.66 15.89 10.66
N GLY A 259 -13.53 16.54 11.43
CA GLY A 259 -13.15 17.35 12.59
C GLY A 259 -12.37 16.53 13.63
N GLN A 260 -12.80 15.30 13.90
CA GLN A 260 -12.08 14.39 14.79
C GLN A 260 -10.70 13.98 14.25
N ALA A 261 -10.62 13.59 12.97
CA ALA A 261 -9.36 13.19 12.33
C ALA A 261 -8.33 14.34 12.31
N LEU A 262 -8.79 15.56 12.04
CA LEU A 262 -7.94 16.76 12.08
C LEU A 262 -7.50 17.09 13.51
N ALA A 263 -8.41 17.03 14.49
CA ALA A 263 -8.08 17.25 15.89
C ALA A 263 -7.10 16.21 16.45
N ALA A 264 -7.16 14.97 15.96
CA ALA A 264 -6.23 13.89 16.30
C ALA A 264 -4.90 13.96 15.55
N GLY A 265 -4.74 14.88 14.59
CA GLY A 265 -3.51 15.08 13.82
C GLY A 265 -3.22 13.96 12.81
N ILE A 266 -4.21 13.14 12.45
CA ILE A 266 -4.09 12.06 11.46
C ILE A 266 -4.46 12.51 10.04
N GLY A 267 -5.10 13.67 9.92
CA GLY A 267 -5.46 14.29 8.65
C GLY A 267 -6.77 13.77 8.06
N PHE A 268 -7.41 14.63 7.28
CA PHE A 268 -8.61 14.34 6.49
C PHE A 268 -8.65 15.24 5.27
N ASP A 269 -8.97 14.67 4.10
CA ASP A 269 -9.23 15.41 2.86
C ASP A 269 -10.39 14.77 2.09
N GLY A 270 -11.27 15.60 1.53
CA GLY A 270 -12.34 15.17 0.64
C GLY A 270 -12.13 15.70 -0.77
N TYR A 271 -12.33 14.84 -1.76
CA TYR A 271 -12.08 15.10 -3.18
C TYR A 271 -13.39 15.00 -3.97
N SER A 272 -13.87 16.12 -4.52
CA SER A 272 -15.11 16.13 -5.31
C SER A 272 -14.83 16.37 -6.79
N GLU A 273 -15.40 15.53 -7.64
CA GLU A 273 -15.31 15.70 -9.09
C GLU A 273 -16.13 16.91 -9.55
N SER A 274 -15.64 17.60 -10.59
CA SER A 274 -16.29 18.78 -11.18
C SER A 274 -16.49 19.97 -10.23
N MET A 275 -15.96 19.92 -9.01
CA MET A 275 -15.92 21.07 -8.11
C MET A 275 -15.09 22.20 -8.73
N PRO A 276 -15.56 23.46 -8.73
CA PRO A 276 -14.96 24.51 -9.57
C PRO A 276 -13.61 25.03 -9.02
N SER A 277 -13.38 24.93 -7.72
CA SER A 277 -12.14 25.34 -7.05
C SER A 277 -12.02 24.64 -5.70
N ASP A 278 -10.80 24.47 -5.20
CA ASP A 278 -10.58 24.01 -3.82
C ASP A 278 -11.27 24.97 -2.84
N GLY A 279 -11.82 24.41 -1.77
CA GLY A 279 -12.56 25.15 -0.75
C GLY A 279 -13.92 25.69 -1.22
N TYR A 280 -14.43 25.28 -2.39
CA TYR A 280 -15.74 25.75 -2.87
C TYR A 280 -16.87 25.30 -1.94
N THR A 281 -17.67 26.27 -1.46
CA THR A 281 -18.79 26.01 -0.53
C THR A 281 -20.16 26.30 -1.14
N GLY A 282 -20.22 26.60 -2.44
CA GLY A 282 -21.48 26.80 -3.15
C GLY A 282 -22.26 25.50 -3.31
N CYS A 283 -23.58 25.60 -3.44
CA CYS A 283 -24.45 24.43 -3.41
C CYS A 283 -24.32 23.54 -4.66
N THR A 284 -24.10 24.12 -5.83
CA THR A 284 -23.93 23.40 -7.10
C THR A 284 -22.95 24.15 -8.02
N SER A 285 -22.38 23.44 -8.98
CA SER A 285 -21.60 24.01 -10.09
C SER A 285 -21.49 22.99 -11.23
N GLY A 286 -22.21 23.17 -12.34
CA GLY A 286 -22.26 22.16 -13.38
C GLY A 286 -22.84 20.85 -12.82
N THR A 287 -22.09 19.75 -12.93
CA THR A 287 -22.44 18.43 -12.39
C THR A 287 -21.97 18.20 -10.95
N TYR A 288 -21.29 19.17 -10.32
CA TYR A 288 -20.98 19.11 -8.89
C TYR A 288 -22.19 19.51 -8.03
N ALA A 289 -22.46 18.75 -6.97
CA ALA A 289 -23.48 19.02 -5.98
C ALA A 289 -22.93 18.90 -4.55
N ARG A 290 -22.99 19.99 -3.75
CA ARG A 290 -22.53 20.00 -2.35
C ARG A 290 -23.30 19.03 -1.46
N LYS A 291 -24.54 18.66 -1.81
CA LYS A 291 -25.33 17.70 -1.03
C LYS A 291 -24.63 16.33 -0.86
N HIS A 292 -23.67 15.99 -1.74
CA HIS A 292 -22.86 14.77 -1.68
C HIS A 292 -21.50 15.00 -0.98
N ASN A 293 -21.26 16.20 -0.45
CA ASN A 293 -20.00 16.63 0.16
C ASN A 293 -20.27 17.08 1.61
N PRO A 294 -20.38 16.13 2.55
CA PRO A 294 -20.85 16.41 3.91
C PRO A 294 -19.85 17.24 4.71
N TRP A 295 -18.54 17.12 4.45
CA TRP A 295 -17.51 17.80 5.24
C TRP A 295 -17.58 19.32 5.14
N VAL A 296 -18.12 19.86 4.04
CA VAL A 296 -18.34 21.31 3.85
C VAL A 296 -19.50 21.84 4.71
N ASP A 297 -20.30 20.96 5.31
CA ASP A 297 -21.41 21.33 6.19
C ASP A 297 -21.00 21.48 7.66
N PHE A 298 -19.74 21.19 8.04
CA PHE A 298 -19.26 21.25 9.43
C PHE A 298 -18.28 22.41 9.64
N ALA A 299 -18.39 23.07 10.80
CA ALA A 299 -17.66 24.30 11.08
C ALA A 299 -16.17 24.10 11.42
N ASP A 300 -15.80 22.89 11.83
CA ASP A 300 -14.48 22.48 12.27
C ASP A 300 -13.66 21.75 11.19
N VAL A 301 -14.24 21.50 10.02
CA VAL A 301 -13.49 21.06 8.83
C VAL A 301 -13.11 22.27 7.98
N PRO A 302 -11.80 22.54 7.77
CA PRO A 302 -11.36 23.72 7.04
C PRO A 302 -11.56 23.56 5.53
N ALA A 303 -11.73 24.68 4.84
CA ALA A 303 -11.86 24.71 3.38
C ALA A 303 -10.64 24.11 2.64
N SER A 304 -9.47 24.05 3.28
CA SER A 304 -8.27 23.39 2.73
C SER A 304 -8.39 21.88 2.62
N SER A 305 -9.32 21.25 3.36
CA SER A 305 -9.61 19.81 3.27
C SER A 305 -10.70 19.50 2.24
N ASN A 306 -11.21 20.51 1.52
CA ASN A 306 -12.20 20.34 0.47
C ASN A 306 -11.55 20.56 -0.90
N LEU A 307 -11.08 19.49 -1.51
CA LEU A 307 -10.23 19.53 -2.70
C LEU A 307 -10.98 19.06 -3.94
N ARG A 308 -10.54 19.51 -5.12
CA ARG A 308 -11.05 18.98 -6.38
C ARG A 308 -10.51 17.59 -6.64
N PHE A 309 -11.27 16.75 -7.32
CA PHE A 309 -10.79 15.43 -7.72
C PHE A 309 -9.54 15.47 -8.60
N THR A 310 -9.32 16.55 -9.35
CA THR A 310 -8.07 16.75 -10.12
C THR A 310 -6.81 16.84 -9.25
N ASP A 311 -6.97 17.12 -7.95
CA ASP A 311 -5.89 17.17 -6.97
C ASP A 311 -5.75 15.84 -6.20
N PHE A 312 -6.58 14.83 -6.50
CA PHE A 312 -6.41 13.48 -5.97
C PHE A 312 -5.06 12.91 -6.44
N PRO A 313 -4.19 12.49 -5.51
CA PRO A 313 -2.80 12.18 -5.85
C PRO A 313 -2.68 10.85 -6.60
N THR A 314 -1.69 10.77 -7.48
CA THR A 314 -1.24 9.49 -8.07
C THR A 314 -0.22 8.76 -7.20
N ASP A 315 0.40 9.49 -6.26
CA ASP A 315 1.24 8.95 -5.19
C ASP A 315 0.40 8.85 -3.91
N PHE A 316 -0.20 7.68 -3.70
CA PHE A 316 -1.15 7.45 -2.61
C PHE A 316 -0.53 7.51 -1.21
N THR A 317 0.81 7.49 -1.09
CA THR A 317 1.48 7.70 0.20
C THR A 317 1.29 9.10 0.78
N LYS A 318 0.81 10.05 -0.04
CA LYS A 318 0.53 11.43 0.34
C LYS A 318 -0.88 11.65 0.84
N LEU A 319 -1.76 10.66 0.74
CA LEU A 319 -3.11 10.78 1.27
C LEU A 319 -3.05 10.94 2.80
N PRO A 320 -3.99 11.67 3.41
CA PRO A 320 -4.17 11.61 4.86
C PRO A 320 -4.66 10.23 5.31
N ALA A 321 -4.81 10.04 6.62
CA ALA A 321 -5.36 8.80 7.16
C ALA A 321 -6.77 8.48 6.62
N VAL A 322 -7.62 9.50 6.49
CA VAL A 322 -8.99 9.33 5.98
C VAL A 322 -9.21 10.24 4.79
N SER A 323 -9.63 9.68 3.66
CA SER A 323 -9.97 10.42 2.45
C SER A 323 -11.34 10.02 1.92
N PHE A 324 -12.06 10.98 1.34
CA PHE A 324 -13.32 10.73 0.63
C PHE A 324 -13.17 11.13 -0.84
N VAL A 325 -13.71 10.34 -1.77
CA VAL A 325 -13.91 10.73 -3.17
C VAL A 325 -15.40 10.67 -3.49
N VAL A 326 -15.90 11.74 -4.11
CA VAL A 326 -17.30 11.88 -4.52
C VAL A 326 -17.30 12.17 -6.03
N PRO A 327 -17.73 11.22 -6.87
CA PRO A 327 -17.93 11.46 -8.30
C PRO A 327 -19.00 12.53 -8.54
N ASN A 328 -19.06 13.07 -9.75
CA ASN A 328 -20.08 14.05 -10.10
C ASN A 328 -21.42 13.36 -10.41
N LEU A 329 -22.52 14.12 -10.53
CA LEU A 329 -23.89 13.62 -10.76
C LEU A 329 -24.05 12.63 -11.94
N GLN A 330 -23.12 12.63 -12.91
CA GLN A 330 -23.14 11.66 -14.01
C GLN A 330 -22.36 10.38 -13.71
N ASP A 331 -21.33 10.47 -12.89
CA ASP A 331 -20.37 9.38 -12.65
C ASP A 331 -20.62 8.69 -11.30
N ASP A 332 -21.44 9.27 -10.43
CA ASP A 332 -21.96 8.66 -9.18
C ASP A 332 -23.17 7.74 -9.42
N MET A 333 -23.61 7.61 -10.69
CA MET A 333 -24.77 6.83 -11.14
C MET A 333 -26.15 7.45 -10.84
N HIS A 334 -26.23 8.67 -10.28
CA HIS A 334 -27.49 9.35 -10.01
C HIS A 334 -28.21 9.79 -11.30
N ASP A 335 -27.57 10.66 -12.08
CA ASP A 335 -28.11 11.19 -13.36
C ASP A 335 -27.50 10.48 -14.58
N GLY A 336 -26.43 9.70 -14.35
CA GLY A 336 -25.74 8.90 -15.36
C GLY A 336 -26.28 7.49 -15.50
N THR A 337 -25.44 6.62 -16.06
CA THR A 337 -25.76 5.18 -16.16
C THR A 337 -24.82 4.38 -15.28
N VAL A 338 -25.29 3.22 -14.81
CA VAL A 338 -24.46 2.25 -14.08
C VAL A 338 -23.15 1.94 -14.80
N ASN A 339 -23.18 1.78 -16.13
CA ASN A 339 -21.95 1.50 -16.90
C ASN A 339 -20.96 2.67 -16.91
N GLN A 340 -21.47 3.89 -16.94
CA GLN A 340 -20.64 5.09 -16.89
C GLN A 340 -19.94 5.19 -15.53
N GLY A 341 -20.67 5.11 -14.43
CA GLY A 341 -20.08 5.16 -13.09
C GLY A 341 -19.11 4.00 -12.82
N ASP A 342 -19.46 2.76 -13.19
CA ASP A 342 -18.57 1.60 -13.05
C ASP A 342 -17.25 1.79 -13.83
N THR A 343 -17.34 2.34 -15.05
CA THR A 343 -16.18 2.66 -15.87
C THR A 343 -15.35 3.78 -15.26
N TRP A 344 -16.00 4.80 -14.69
CA TRP A 344 -15.34 5.91 -14.02
C TRP A 344 -14.55 5.43 -12.80
N LEU A 345 -15.18 4.64 -11.92
CA LEU A 345 -14.52 4.04 -10.76
C LEU A 345 -13.29 3.23 -11.19
N LYS A 346 -13.45 2.37 -12.19
CA LYS A 346 -12.35 1.55 -12.69
C LYS A 346 -11.18 2.39 -13.22
N ASN A 347 -11.46 3.44 -13.98
CA ASN A 347 -10.43 4.23 -14.62
C ASN A 347 -9.68 5.13 -13.63
N HIS A 348 -10.35 5.60 -12.59
CA HIS A 348 -9.80 6.60 -11.69
C HIS A 348 -9.33 6.03 -10.34
N LEU A 349 -9.94 4.95 -9.87
CA LEU A 349 -9.73 4.45 -8.50
C LEU A 349 -9.10 3.06 -8.46
N ASP A 350 -9.08 2.30 -9.56
CA ASP A 350 -8.44 0.97 -9.54
C ASP A 350 -6.96 1.03 -9.19
N GLY A 351 -6.27 2.13 -9.55
CA GLY A 351 -4.90 2.39 -9.10
C GLY A 351 -4.77 2.33 -7.58
N TYR A 352 -5.66 3.03 -6.85
CA TYR A 352 -5.67 2.98 -5.38
C TYR A 352 -6.11 1.61 -4.87
N VAL A 353 -7.14 1.00 -5.47
CA VAL A 353 -7.63 -0.33 -5.06
C VAL A 353 -6.52 -1.39 -5.12
N GLN A 354 -5.76 -1.44 -6.23
CA GLN A 354 -4.65 -2.39 -6.34
C GLN A 354 -3.50 -2.05 -5.40
N TRP A 355 -3.19 -0.76 -5.22
CA TRP A 355 -2.16 -0.30 -4.29
C TRP A 355 -2.50 -0.68 -2.84
N ALA A 356 -3.73 -0.44 -2.41
CA ALA A 356 -4.24 -0.72 -1.07
C ALA A 356 -4.17 -2.21 -0.71
N LYS A 357 -4.26 -3.14 -1.67
CA LYS A 357 -4.10 -4.59 -1.40
C LYS A 357 -2.68 -4.98 -0.96
N THR A 358 -1.68 -4.16 -1.28
CA THR A 358 -0.25 -4.45 -1.02
C THR A 358 0.38 -3.48 -0.01
N HIS A 359 -0.35 -2.45 0.39
CA HIS A 359 0.05 -1.44 1.37
C HIS A 359 -0.93 -1.49 2.53
N ASN A 360 -0.54 -1.04 3.72
CA ASN A 360 -1.44 -1.03 4.87
C ASN A 360 -2.57 -0.01 4.65
N SER A 361 -3.53 -0.28 3.79
CA SER A 361 -4.54 0.68 3.32
C SER A 361 -5.79 -0.03 2.86
N VAL A 362 -6.92 0.67 2.91
CA VAL A 362 -8.25 0.11 2.65
C VAL A 362 -9.01 1.05 1.71
N PHE A 363 -9.78 0.42 0.81
CA PHE A 363 -10.77 1.05 -0.04
C PHE A 363 -12.18 0.61 0.40
N VAL A 364 -13.08 1.58 0.56
CA VAL A 364 -14.49 1.37 0.88
C VAL A 364 -15.32 1.99 -0.24
N LEU A 365 -16.09 1.17 -0.94
CA LEU A 365 -17.15 1.63 -1.83
C LEU A 365 -18.49 1.43 -1.12
N THR A 366 -19.30 2.47 -1.06
CA THR A 366 -20.68 2.41 -0.56
C THR A 366 -21.59 3.27 -1.43
N PHE A 367 -22.90 3.21 -1.18
CA PHE A 367 -23.90 4.03 -1.86
C PHE A 367 -24.70 4.81 -0.82
N ASP A 368 -25.18 5.98 -1.16
CA ASP A 368 -25.89 6.85 -0.21
C ASP A 368 -27.24 6.27 0.23
N GLU A 369 -28.04 5.78 -0.70
CA GLU A 369 -29.36 5.15 -0.56
C GLU A 369 -29.70 4.24 -1.75
N ASP A 370 -30.76 3.45 -1.61
CA ASP A 370 -31.25 2.59 -2.69
C ASP A 370 -32.22 3.32 -3.65
N ASP A 371 -32.83 2.56 -4.56
CA ASP A 371 -33.82 3.02 -5.54
C ASP A 371 -35.20 3.39 -4.94
N SER A 372 -35.26 3.72 -3.64
CA SER A 372 -36.49 3.84 -2.83
C SER A 372 -37.27 2.53 -2.69
N SER A 373 -36.61 1.39 -2.85
CA SER A 373 -37.23 0.08 -2.67
C SER A 373 -37.35 -0.29 -1.18
N ASN A 374 -38.10 -1.37 -0.89
CA ASN A 374 -38.35 -1.78 0.49
C ASN A 374 -37.08 -2.37 1.11
N GLY A 375 -36.34 -1.57 1.87
CA GLY A 375 -35.27 -2.04 2.74
C GLY A 375 -34.05 -1.13 2.81
N ASN A 376 -33.90 -0.18 1.88
CA ASN A 376 -32.73 0.71 1.78
C ASN A 376 -31.41 -0.07 1.75
N ILE A 377 -31.38 -1.20 1.04
CA ILE A 377 -30.23 -2.13 1.03
C ILE A 377 -29.27 -1.72 -0.09
N ILE A 378 -28.11 -1.21 0.30
CA ILE A 378 -27.14 -0.55 -0.58
C ILE A 378 -25.91 -1.43 -0.83
N PRO A 379 -25.25 -1.28 -1.99
CA PRO A 379 -23.89 -1.81 -2.19
C PRO A 379 -22.94 -1.28 -1.12
N THR A 380 -22.23 -2.18 -0.44
CA THR A 380 -21.09 -1.83 0.41
C THR A 380 -20.03 -2.89 0.27
N ILE A 381 -18.84 -2.49 -0.18
CA ILE A 381 -17.71 -3.38 -0.45
C ILE A 381 -16.45 -2.77 0.15
N ILE A 382 -15.73 -3.58 0.94
CA ILE A 382 -14.44 -3.21 1.52
C ILE A 382 -13.34 -4.10 0.90
N THR A 383 -12.23 -3.52 0.46
CA THR A 383 -11.07 -4.27 -0.06
C THR A 383 -9.77 -3.55 0.31
N GLY A 384 -8.66 -4.28 0.35
CA GLY A 384 -7.37 -3.74 0.77
C GLY A 384 -6.55 -4.77 1.53
N ALA A 385 -5.45 -4.34 2.14
CA ALA A 385 -4.58 -5.22 2.91
C ALA A 385 -5.30 -5.79 4.13
N GLY A 386 -5.15 -7.10 4.34
CA GLY A 386 -5.74 -7.80 5.48
C GLY A 386 -7.26 -7.92 5.43
N VAL A 387 -7.91 -7.59 4.30
CA VAL A 387 -9.35 -7.81 4.10
C VAL A 387 -9.60 -9.20 3.55
N LYS A 388 -10.33 -10.02 4.30
CA LYS A 388 -10.78 -11.35 3.91
C LYS A 388 -11.94 -11.24 2.92
N THR A 389 -11.72 -11.78 1.73
CA THR A 389 -12.74 -11.86 0.69
C THR A 389 -13.91 -12.74 1.11
N GLY A 390 -15.14 -12.30 0.83
CA GLY A 390 -16.34 -13.06 1.16
C GLY A 390 -17.62 -12.26 1.02
N ASN A 391 -18.76 -12.94 1.17
CA ASN A 391 -20.05 -12.32 1.37
C ASN A 391 -20.37 -12.31 2.87
N TYR A 392 -20.75 -11.15 3.35
CA TYR A 392 -20.97 -10.85 4.76
C TYR A 392 -22.43 -10.43 4.93
N GLY A 393 -23.17 -11.21 5.72
CA GLY A 393 -24.64 -11.12 5.84
C GLY A 393 -25.11 -10.41 7.09
N GLU A 394 -24.19 -9.93 7.92
CA GLU A 394 -24.51 -9.14 9.11
C GLU A 394 -25.17 -7.81 8.75
N ASN A 395 -26.00 -7.33 9.67
CA ASN A 395 -26.69 -6.06 9.52
C ASN A 395 -25.74 -4.91 9.85
N ILE A 396 -25.41 -4.12 8.84
CA ILE A 396 -24.61 -2.90 8.97
C ILE A 396 -25.37 -1.71 8.39
N SER A 397 -24.91 -0.51 8.72
CA SER A 397 -25.40 0.73 8.12
C SER A 397 -24.27 1.74 7.94
N HIS A 398 -24.59 2.91 7.42
CA HIS A 398 -23.67 4.08 7.42
C HIS A 398 -23.01 4.32 8.78
N TYR A 399 -23.74 4.10 9.88
CA TYR A 399 -23.19 4.24 11.23
C TYR A 399 -22.19 3.15 11.60
N SER A 400 -22.36 1.93 11.08
CA SER A 400 -21.39 0.84 11.27
C SER A 400 -20.10 1.10 10.50
N VAL A 401 -20.19 1.64 9.28
CA VAL A 401 -19.03 2.04 8.47
C VAL A 401 -18.28 3.17 9.18
N LEU A 402 -18.97 4.23 9.60
CA LEU A 402 -18.38 5.31 10.39
C LEU A 402 -17.69 4.79 11.66
N ARG A 403 -18.41 3.98 12.45
CA ARG A 403 -17.89 3.37 13.67
C ARG A 403 -16.62 2.57 13.42
N THR A 404 -16.54 1.85 12.30
CA THR A 404 -15.35 1.09 11.92
C THR A 404 -14.16 1.99 11.65
N ILE A 405 -14.36 3.12 10.95
CA ILE A 405 -13.30 4.09 10.66
C ILE A 405 -12.84 4.79 11.95
N GLU A 406 -13.77 5.22 12.80
CA GLU A 406 -13.46 5.83 14.10
C GLU A 406 -12.66 4.86 14.98
N ASP A 407 -13.09 3.59 15.07
CA ASP A 407 -12.38 2.56 15.83
C ASP A 407 -10.98 2.29 15.26
N ALA A 408 -10.82 2.22 13.92
CA ALA A 408 -9.53 2.02 13.24
C ALA A 408 -8.46 3.07 13.63
N TYR A 409 -8.90 4.30 13.94
CA TYR A 409 -8.00 5.39 14.31
C TYR A 409 -8.04 5.77 15.81
N GLY A 410 -8.88 5.11 16.60
CA GLY A 410 -9.04 5.39 18.03
C GLY A 410 -9.73 6.73 18.30
N LEU A 411 -10.62 7.15 17.40
CA LEU A 411 -11.39 8.38 17.51
C LEU A 411 -12.62 8.19 18.43
N PRO A 412 -13.16 9.27 19.03
CA PRO A 412 -14.46 9.22 19.69
C PRO A 412 -15.58 8.84 18.72
N HIS A 413 -16.68 8.28 19.20
CA HIS A 413 -17.77 7.88 18.31
C HIS A 413 -18.81 8.99 18.14
N ALA A 414 -18.97 9.50 16.92
CA ALA A 414 -19.94 10.55 16.60
C ALA A 414 -21.37 10.01 16.54
N GLY A 415 -22.32 10.77 17.10
CA GLY A 415 -23.75 10.49 16.98
C GLY A 415 -24.14 9.02 17.25
N ALA A 416 -24.86 8.42 16.31
CA ALA A 416 -25.32 7.04 16.35
C ALA A 416 -24.20 6.00 16.16
N ALA A 417 -23.01 6.37 15.67
CA ALA A 417 -21.87 5.45 15.60
C ALA A 417 -21.45 4.94 16.99
N ALA A 418 -21.69 5.72 18.05
CA ALA A 418 -21.46 5.31 19.44
C ALA A 418 -22.24 4.05 19.85
N SER A 419 -23.39 3.80 19.22
CA SER A 419 -24.25 2.65 19.47
C SER A 419 -24.20 1.59 18.36
N ALA A 420 -23.53 1.89 17.25
CA ALA A 420 -23.28 0.94 16.17
C ALA A 420 -22.18 -0.05 16.55
N THR A 421 -22.18 -1.20 15.90
CA THR A 421 -21.12 -2.21 16.03
C THR A 421 -20.10 -2.00 14.89
N PRO A 422 -18.79 -1.96 15.18
CA PRO A 422 -17.78 -1.93 14.13
C PRO A 422 -17.77 -3.25 13.35
N ILE A 423 -17.31 -3.18 12.09
CA ILE A 423 -17.03 -4.34 11.26
C ILE A 423 -15.69 -4.92 11.71
N THR A 424 -15.66 -6.15 12.19
CA THR A 424 -14.46 -6.76 12.79
C THR A 424 -14.07 -8.10 12.18
N ASP A 425 -15.01 -8.79 11.55
CA ASP A 425 -14.87 -10.15 11.08
C ASP A 425 -14.29 -10.25 9.66
N ILE A 426 -14.13 -9.13 8.95
CA ILE A 426 -13.45 -9.08 7.64
C ILE A 426 -11.92 -9.03 7.74
N TRP A 427 -11.35 -8.80 8.92
CA TRP A 427 -9.91 -8.62 9.07
C TRP A 427 -9.19 -9.96 9.31
N GLY A 428 -8.03 -10.19 8.69
CA GLY A 428 -7.20 -11.38 8.93
C GLY A 428 -6.06 -11.63 7.96
#